data_AF-W7Y153-F1
#
_entry.id   AF-W7Y153-F1
#
_cell.length_a   1.000
_cell.length_b   1.000
_cell.length_c   1.000
_cell.angle_alpha   90.00
_cell.angle_beta   90.00
_cell.angle_gamma   90.00
#
_symmetry.space_group_name_H-M   'P 1'
#
loop_
_entity.id
_entity.type
_entity.pdbx_description
1 polymer ?
#
loop_
_entity_poly.entity_id
_entity_poly.type
_entity_poly.pdbx_seq_one_letter_code
_entity_poly.pdbx_strand_id
1 'polypeptide(L)'
;MHTILHGKIFSAFIAKQPERIPLGTEYDNARWNSFWEFFKSKTDLTVYQTNKLSDAENVMLTQLSTGRGETKIKYEDKPFTCYKNKVKCEEPLTFYCIEEDSDNNKKKYRDKNGYLFAFKDDLLTTWEKLSLLPLKLKHPVRKSIEQGLNGFNTWTKLSDYLTPFTDVVLIDNYILNDVSLIPSNLEKIMLELDKATQVKYRFTVFTFEGGRDKLNGQVAFDSLVEIKQRLQLKCDIELILANRAVKEHDRGIFTNYLCIRSGDSFNYFNSRGEIITHGTDISFGSMADTDERSAAMILLAEVASKIDEIKEKNSDMVFGECKNLLLNKAKNQQLTPKY
;
A
#
# COMPACT_ATOMS: atom_id res chain seq x y z
N MET A 1 -10.20 -3.66 -3.74
CA MET A 1 -10.09 -2.38 -3.01
C MET A 1 -11.50 -1.86 -2.79
N HIS A 2 -11.74 -1.16 -1.69
CA HIS A 2 -13.03 -0.52 -1.39
C HIS A 2 -12.87 0.99 -1.49
N THR A 3 -13.85 1.68 -2.05
CA THR A 3 -13.88 3.14 -2.16
C THR A 3 -15.17 3.67 -1.58
N ILE A 4 -15.06 4.66 -0.69
CA ILE A 4 -16.17 5.39 -0.10
C ILE A 4 -16.29 6.73 -0.82
N LEU A 5 -17.41 7.00 -1.49
CA LEU A 5 -17.60 8.18 -2.34
C LEU A 5 -18.84 8.98 -1.94
N HIS A 6 -18.64 10.24 -1.55
CA HIS A 6 -19.75 11.16 -1.30
C HIS A 6 -20.37 11.63 -2.62
N GLY A 7 -21.71 11.72 -2.70
CA GLY A 7 -22.45 12.19 -3.89
C GLY A 7 -21.95 13.55 -4.43
N LYS A 8 -21.81 14.57 -3.60
CA LYS A 8 -21.20 15.86 -4.01
C LYS A 8 -19.75 15.79 -4.50
N ILE A 9 -18.96 14.83 -4.03
CA ILE A 9 -17.59 14.64 -4.53
C ILE A 9 -17.65 13.99 -5.92
N PHE A 10 -18.59 13.06 -6.12
CA PHE A 10 -18.92 12.52 -7.44
C PHE A 10 -19.38 13.62 -8.40
N SER A 11 -20.30 14.50 -8.00
CA SER A 11 -20.71 15.69 -8.76
C SER A 11 -19.50 16.54 -9.19
N ALA A 12 -18.61 16.84 -8.24
CA ALA A 12 -17.42 17.63 -8.52
C ALA A 12 -16.43 16.93 -9.47
N PHE A 13 -16.36 15.60 -9.43
CA PHE A 13 -15.58 14.79 -10.36
C PHE A 13 -16.15 14.87 -11.79
N ILE A 14 -17.47 14.73 -11.94
CA ILE A 14 -18.15 14.83 -13.23
C ILE A 14 -18.00 16.24 -13.82
N ALA A 15 -18.15 17.28 -13.00
CA ALA A 15 -17.94 18.67 -13.43
C ALA A 15 -16.50 18.97 -13.87
N LYS A 16 -15.53 18.16 -13.47
CA LYS A 16 -14.12 18.23 -13.89
C LYS A 16 -13.82 17.38 -15.14
N GLN A 17 -14.84 16.83 -15.81
CA GLN A 17 -14.64 16.10 -17.07
C GLN A 17 -13.97 17.04 -18.09
N PRO A 18 -12.80 16.68 -18.62
CA PRO A 18 -12.09 17.54 -19.56
C PRO A 18 -12.85 17.61 -20.89
N GLU A 19 -12.63 18.70 -21.63
CA GLU A 19 -13.14 18.81 -22.99
C GLU A 19 -12.52 17.74 -23.89
N ARG A 20 -13.29 17.29 -24.89
CA ARG A 20 -12.79 16.32 -25.86
C ARG A 20 -11.69 16.96 -26.71
N ILE A 21 -10.72 16.15 -27.13
CA ILE A 21 -9.71 16.55 -28.12
C ILE A 21 -10.45 17.03 -29.39
N PRO A 22 -10.10 18.20 -29.96
CA PRO A 22 -8.85 18.95 -29.74
C PRO A 22 -8.89 20.04 -28.65
N LEU A 23 -10.02 20.25 -27.96
CA LEU A 23 -10.15 21.38 -27.04
C LEU A 23 -9.52 21.11 -25.64
N GLY A 24 -9.52 19.85 -25.19
CA GLY A 24 -8.81 19.41 -23.98
C GLY A 24 -7.44 18.78 -24.27
N THR A 25 -6.66 18.53 -23.22
CA THR A 25 -5.36 17.86 -23.33
C THR A 25 -5.49 16.34 -23.27
N GLU A 26 -4.59 15.61 -23.93
CA GLU A 26 -4.51 14.15 -23.83
C GLU A 26 -4.25 13.69 -22.39
N TYR A 27 -3.38 14.41 -21.66
CA TYR A 27 -3.05 14.12 -20.28
C TYR A 27 -4.26 14.22 -19.35
N ASP A 28 -5.03 15.31 -19.42
CA ASP A 28 -6.22 15.49 -18.57
C ASP A 28 -7.30 14.46 -18.89
N ASN A 29 -7.50 14.16 -20.17
CA ASN A 29 -8.42 13.10 -20.61
C ASN A 29 -7.98 11.72 -20.08
N ALA A 30 -6.71 11.35 -20.22
CA ALA A 30 -6.18 10.09 -19.70
C ALA A 30 -6.30 10.00 -18.17
N ARG A 31 -5.96 11.08 -17.47
CA ARG A 31 -6.08 11.18 -16.01
C ARG A 31 -7.52 11.01 -15.54
N TRP A 32 -8.47 11.76 -16.11
CA TRP A 32 -9.88 11.66 -15.75
C TRP A 32 -10.46 10.28 -16.08
N ASN A 33 -10.19 9.77 -17.29
CA ASN A 33 -10.67 8.46 -17.74
C ASN A 33 -10.12 7.33 -16.87
N SER A 34 -8.85 7.38 -16.46
CA SER A 34 -8.27 6.38 -15.57
C SER A 34 -8.98 6.31 -14.22
N PHE A 35 -9.42 7.46 -13.69
CA PHE A 35 -10.15 7.50 -12.43
C PHE A 35 -11.59 7.04 -12.60
N TRP A 36 -12.24 7.42 -13.71
CA TRP A 36 -13.56 6.93 -14.06
C TRP A 36 -13.57 5.40 -14.19
N GLU A 37 -12.62 4.82 -14.91
CA GLU A 37 -12.46 3.38 -15.04
C GLU A 37 -12.20 2.71 -13.69
N PHE A 38 -11.40 3.34 -12.82
CA PHE A 38 -11.20 2.85 -11.47
C PHE A 38 -12.52 2.76 -10.69
N PHE A 39 -13.34 3.82 -10.66
CA PHE A 39 -14.65 3.80 -10.01
C PHE A 39 -15.59 2.78 -10.65
N LYS A 40 -15.52 2.61 -11.97
CA LYS A 40 -16.43 1.75 -12.72
C LYS A 40 -16.17 0.27 -12.49
N SER A 41 -14.91 -0.17 -12.46
CA SER A 41 -14.61 -1.61 -12.53
C SER A 41 -13.45 -2.08 -11.64
N LYS A 42 -12.66 -1.19 -11.04
CA LYS A 42 -11.45 -1.59 -10.27
C LYS A 42 -11.62 -1.51 -8.75
N THR A 43 -12.76 -1.04 -8.24
CA THR A 43 -13.05 -0.95 -6.80
C THR A 43 -14.46 -1.44 -6.48
N ASP A 44 -14.65 -2.04 -5.32
CA ASP A 44 -15.96 -2.03 -4.68
C ASP A 44 -16.26 -0.59 -4.29
N LEU A 45 -17.43 -0.09 -4.64
CA LEU A 45 -17.78 1.32 -4.50
C LEU A 45 -19.01 1.47 -3.60
N THR A 46 -18.88 2.25 -2.53
CA THR A 46 -20.02 2.68 -1.72
C THR A 46 -20.23 4.16 -1.97
N VAL A 47 -21.34 4.52 -2.60
CA VAL A 47 -21.73 5.91 -2.84
C VAL A 47 -22.79 6.32 -1.83
N TYR A 48 -22.57 7.41 -1.12
CA TYR A 48 -23.52 7.89 -0.11
C TYR A 48 -24.03 9.31 -0.37
N GLN A 49 -25.23 9.62 0.13
CA GLN A 49 -25.94 10.88 -0.14
C GLN A 49 -26.14 11.19 -1.63
N THR A 50 -26.72 10.23 -2.36
CA THR A 50 -27.03 10.38 -3.80
C THR A 50 -28.31 11.19 -4.07
N ASN A 51 -29.13 11.42 -3.06
CA ASN A 51 -30.40 12.16 -3.16
C ASN A 51 -30.26 13.63 -3.58
N LYS A 52 -29.04 14.17 -3.65
CA LYS A 52 -28.74 15.55 -4.08
C LYS A 52 -28.18 15.63 -5.49
N LEU A 53 -28.10 14.51 -6.21
CA LEU A 53 -27.60 14.46 -7.58
C LEU A 53 -28.68 14.94 -8.57
N SER A 54 -28.24 15.69 -9.57
CA SER A 54 -29.04 16.07 -10.75
C SER A 54 -29.34 14.88 -11.65
N ASP A 55 -30.29 15.04 -12.57
CA ASP A 55 -30.64 13.98 -13.53
C ASP A 55 -29.45 13.53 -14.39
N ALA A 56 -28.62 14.47 -14.84
CA ALA A 56 -27.41 14.16 -15.60
C ALA A 56 -26.40 13.35 -14.77
N GLU A 57 -26.23 13.68 -13.50
CA GLU A 57 -25.35 12.95 -12.60
C GLU A 57 -25.92 11.57 -12.25
N ASN A 58 -27.25 11.43 -12.15
CA ASN A 58 -27.90 10.13 -11.97
C ASN A 58 -27.70 9.21 -13.19
N VAL A 59 -27.66 9.77 -14.41
CA VAL A 59 -27.28 9.01 -15.62
C VAL A 59 -25.84 8.50 -15.49
N MET A 60 -24.90 9.36 -15.10
CA MET A 60 -23.50 8.95 -14.90
C MET A 60 -23.36 7.92 -13.76
N LEU A 61 -24.09 8.09 -12.67
CA LEU A 61 -24.11 7.13 -11.56
C LEU A 61 -24.65 5.78 -12.03
N THR A 62 -25.68 5.77 -12.87
CA THR A 62 -26.21 4.55 -13.49
C THR A 62 -25.15 3.86 -14.35
N GLN A 63 -24.33 4.62 -15.10
CA GLN A 63 -23.22 4.04 -15.86
C GLN A 63 -22.20 3.34 -14.96
N LEU A 64 -21.89 3.89 -13.77
CA LEU A 64 -21.03 3.21 -12.79
C LEU A 64 -21.60 1.87 -12.33
N SER A 65 -22.92 1.70 -12.30
CA SER A 65 -23.55 0.44 -11.86
C SER A 65 -23.48 -0.68 -12.89
N THR A 66 -23.19 -0.37 -14.15
CA THR A 66 -23.21 -1.32 -15.27
C THR A 66 -21.80 -1.79 -15.65
N GLY A 67 -21.67 -3.05 -16.06
CA GLY A 67 -20.39 -3.60 -16.55
C GLY A 67 -19.28 -3.69 -15.51
N ARG A 68 -19.62 -3.84 -14.22
CA ARG A 68 -18.66 -3.82 -13.10
C ARG A 68 -17.83 -5.11 -12.91
N GLY A 69 -18.16 -6.18 -13.63
CA GLY A 69 -17.52 -7.49 -13.47
C GLY A 69 -17.68 -8.03 -12.06
N GLU A 70 -16.56 -8.31 -11.38
CA GLU A 70 -16.53 -8.85 -10.01
C GLU A 70 -16.74 -7.78 -8.91
N THR A 71 -16.63 -6.49 -9.26
CA THR A 71 -16.75 -5.41 -8.27
C THR A 71 -18.21 -5.01 -8.03
N LYS A 72 -18.50 -4.55 -6.81
CA LYS A 72 -19.86 -4.21 -6.39
C LYS A 72 -20.03 -2.70 -6.23
N ILE A 73 -21.27 -2.22 -6.41
CA ILE A 73 -21.66 -0.87 -6.03
C ILE A 73 -22.77 -0.94 -4.99
N LYS A 74 -22.68 -0.09 -3.96
CA LYS A 74 -23.69 0.08 -2.91
C LYS A 74 -24.07 1.54 -2.82
N TYR A 75 -25.35 1.79 -2.58
CA TYR A 75 -25.89 3.12 -2.34
C TYR A 75 -26.36 3.22 -0.90
N GLU A 76 -25.89 4.24 -0.18
CA GLU A 76 -26.27 4.46 1.22
C GLU A 76 -26.82 5.88 1.42
N ASP A 77 -28.03 5.99 1.96
CA ASP A 77 -28.59 7.32 2.29
C ASP A 77 -27.94 7.93 3.54
N LYS A 78 -27.39 7.06 4.41
CA LYS A 78 -26.78 7.51 5.67
C LYS A 78 -25.47 8.23 5.38
N PRO A 79 -25.21 9.37 6.06
CA PRO A 79 -23.92 10.03 5.96
C PRO A 79 -22.81 9.08 6.43
N PHE A 80 -21.65 9.17 5.77
CA PHE A 80 -20.42 8.64 6.34
C PHE A 80 -20.23 9.23 7.74
N THR A 81 -20.21 8.36 8.75
CA THR A 81 -20.05 8.79 10.13
C THR A 81 -18.70 8.37 10.65
N CYS A 82 -18.00 9.33 11.25
CA CYS A 82 -16.79 9.07 12.00
C CYS A 82 -16.82 9.93 13.26
N TYR A 83 -16.20 9.46 14.33
CA TYR A 83 -16.13 10.22 15.57
C TYR A 83 -14.80 10.99 15.61
N LYS A 84 -14.86 12.32 15.73
CA LYS A 84 -13.66 13.20 15.82
C LYS A 84 -12.67 13.01 14.66
N ASN A 85 -13.18 12.82 13.45
CA ASN A 85 -12.40 12.55 12.23
C ASN A 85 -11.58 11.26 12.30
N LYS A 86 -11.97 10.29 13.14
CA LYS A 86 -11.33 8.98 13.24
C LYS A 86 -12.27 7.91 12.69
N VAL A 87 -11.82 7.24 11.65
CA VAL A 87 -12.52 6.14 11.00
C VAL A 87 -12.23 4.85 11.76
N LYS A 88 -13.29 4.10 12.04
CA LYS A 88 -13.18 2.71 12.50
C LYS A 88 -13.21 1.84 11.24
N CYS A 89 -12.06 1.66 10.60
CA CYS A 89 -11.94 0.79 9.44
C CYS A 89 -11.04 -0.38 9.80
N GLU A 90 -11.51 -1.59 9.52
CA GLU A 90 -10.71 -2.82 9.59
C GLU A 90 -10.24 -3.26 8.19
N GLU A 91 -10.60 -2.50 7.16
CA GLU A 91 -10.23 -2.78 5.78
C GLU A 91 -9.02 -1.91 5.38
N PRO A 92 -7.81 -2.50 5.25
CA PRO A 92 -6.60 -1.73 4.93
C PRO A 92 -6.65 -1.13 3.52
N LEU A 93 -7.33 -1.80 2.58
CA LEU A 93 -7.45 -1.39 1.18
C LEU A 93 -8.68 -0.49 0.93
N THR A 94 -8.82 0.60 1.66
CA THR A 94 -9.95 1.53 1.53
C THR A 94 -9.54 2.93 1.13
N PHE A 95 -10.16 3.50 0.09
CA PHE A 95 -9.94 4.89 -0.35
C PHE A 95 -11.16 5.77 -0.01
N TYR A 96 -10.92 6.91 0.65
CA TYR A 96 -12.00 7.78 1.12
C TYR A 96 -12.10 9.06 0.28
N CYS A 97 -13.22 9.23 -0.42
CA CYS A 97 -13.61 10.44 -1.13
C CYS A 97 -14.80 11.07 -0.40
N ILE A 98 -14.54 11.92 0.59
CA ILE A 98 -15.57 12.41 1.53
C ILE A 98 -15.77 13.92 1.40
N GLU A 99 -16.98 14.39 1.74
CA GLU A 99 -17.25 15.82 1.86
C GLU A 99 -16.71 16.36 3.20
N GLU A 100 -15.87 17.39 3.13
CA GLU A 100 -15.42 18.18 4.27
C GLU A 100 -14.96 19.55 3.76
N ASP A 101 -15.58 20.62 4.24
CA ASP A 101 -15.27 21.99 3.82
C ASP A 101 -14.17 22.63 4.68
N SER A 102 -14.02 22.20 5.94
CA SER A 102 -13.04 22.79 6.85
C SER A 102 -11.65 22.21 6.63
N ASP A 103 -10.69 23.02 6.19
CA ASP A 103 -9.30 22.59 6.00
C ASP A 103 -8.68 22.01 7.28
N ASN A 104 -9.06 22.53 8.44
CA ASN A 104 -8.66 21.98 9.73
C ASN A 104 -9.16 20.54 9.93
N ASN A 105 -10.37 20.24 9.50
CA ASN A 105 -10.92 18.89 9.60
C ASN A 105 -10.35 17.97 8.50
N LYS A 106 -10.14 18.47 7.27
CA LYS A 106 -9.43 17.73 6.21
C LYS A 106 -8.07 17.26 6.69
N LYS A 107 -7.31 18.16 7.34
CA LYS A 107 -6.02 17.82 7.96
C LYS A 107 -6.18 16.75 9.05
N LYS A 108 -7.15 16.90 9.96
CA LYS A 108 -7.41 15.88 11.02
C LYS A 108 -7.72 14.50 10.45
N TYR A 109 -8.46 14.40 9.33
CA TYR A 109 -8.71 13.12 8.68
C TYR A 109 -7.41 12.45 8.21
N ARG A 110 -6.50 13.22 7.60
CA ARG A 110 -5.21 12.70 7.13
C ARG A 110 -4.31 12.28 8.30
N ASP A 111 -4.24 13.10 9.34
CA ASP A 111 -3.32 12.90 10.47
C ASP A 111 -3.74 11.72 11.37
N LYS A 112 -5.04 11.36 11.44
CA LYS A 112 -5.56 10.43 12.44
C LYS A 112 -5.82 9.00 11.98
N ASN A 113 -5.71 8.70 10.68
CA ASN A 113 -6.30 7.48 10.13
C ASN A 113 -5.34 6.55 9.36
N GLY A 114 -4.23 7.03 8.82
CA GLY A 114 -3.35 6.18 8.00
C GLY A 114 -3.98 5.70 6.69
N TYR A 115 -4.99 6.41 6.17
CA TYR A 115 -5.64 6.13 4.89
C TYR A 115 -5.55 7.35 3.96
N LEU A 116 -5.73 7.11 2.66
CA LEU A 116 -5.88 8.18 1.67
C LEU A 116 -7.27 8.80 1.74
N PHE A 117 -7.29 10.12 1.93
CA PHE A 117 -8.49 10.96 1.88
C PHE A 117 -8.36 11.96 0.74
N ALA A 118 -9.35 11.91 -0.16
CA ALA A 118 -9.59 12.87 -1.20
C ALA A 118 -10.79 13.75 -0.85
N PHE A 119 -10.65 15.05 -1.09
CA PHE A 119 -11.70 16.05 -0.93
C PHE A 119 -12.00 16.71 -2.28
N LYS A 120 -13.02 17.57 -2.33
CA LYS A 120 -13.51 18.18 -3.57
C LYS A 120 -12.41 18.89 -4.36
N ASP A 121 -11.55 19.61 -3.64
CA ASP A 121 -10.47 20.44 -4.14
C ASP A 121 -9.27 19.62 -4.64
N ASP A 122 -8.93 18.50 -4.00
CA ASP A 122 -7.72 17.72 -4.32
C ASP A 122 -7.96 16.29 -4.81
N LEU A 123 -9.20 15.99 -5.23
CA LEU A 123 -9.62 14.67 -5.68
C LEU A 123 -8.70 14.03 -6.74
N LEU A 124 -8.47 14.73 -7.86
CA LEU A 124 -7.66 14.20 -8.96
C LEU A 124 -6.18 14.08 -8.59
N THR A 125 -5.67 14.96 -7.72
CA THR A 125 -4.27 14.91 -7.25
C THR A 125 -4.06 13.76 -6.26
N THR A 126 -5.06 13.48 -5.43
CA THR A 126 -5.05 12.30 -4.56
C THR A 126 -5.13 11.01 -5.40
N TRP A 127 -5.91 11.02 -6.48
CA TRP A 127 -5.94 9.92 -7.44
C TRP A 127 -4.58 9.66 -8.09
N GLU A 128 -3.87 10.68 -8.55
CA GLU A 128 -2.53 10.50 -9.12
C GLU A 128 -1.56 9.85 -8.15
N LYS A 129 -1.63 10.20 -6.87
CA LYS A 129 -0.82 9.56 -5.81
C LYS A 129 -1.21 8.10 -5.62
N LEU A 130 -2.51 7.81 -5.56
CA LEU A 130 -3.01 6.45 -5.40
C LEU A 130 -2.61 5.58 -6.61
N SER A 131 -2.75 6.09 -7.83
CA SER A 131 -2.53 5.36 -9.08
C SER A 131 -1.09 5.39 -9.60
N LEU A 132 -0.23 6.23 -9.00
CA LEU A 132 1.16 6.46 -9.40
C LEU A 132 1.33 6.95 -10.85
N LEU A 133 0.29 7.56 -11.44
CA LEU A 133 0.23 7.93 -12.86
C LEU A 133 1.44 8.70 -13.42
N PRO A 134 1.99 9.74 -12.74
CA PRO A 134 3.10 10.49 -13.30
C PRO A 134 4.47 9.84 -13.02
N LEU A 135 4.52 8.74 -12.27
CA LEU A 135 5.76 8.22 -11.73
C LEU A 135 6.34 7.11 -12.60
N LYS A 136 7.68 7.08 -12.66
CA LYS A 136 8.40 5.95 -13.22
C LYS A 136 8.31 4.77 -12.26
N LEU A 137 7.66 3.69 -12.70
CA LEU A 137 7.36 2.56 -11.81
C LEU A 137 8.48 1.52 -11.69
N LYS A 138 9.52 1.59 -12.52
CA LYS A 138 10.63 0.62 -12.51
C LYS A 138 11.95 1.35 -12.61
N HIS A 139 12.85 1.11 -11.65
CA HIS A 139 14.14 1.77 -11.57
C HIS A 139 15.27 0.77 -11.60
N PRO A 140 16.31 0.98 -12.42
CA PRO A 140 17.49 0.12 -12.40
C PRO A 140 18.27 0.29 -11.08
N VAL A 141 18.80 -0.82 -10.57
CA VAL A 141 19.61 -0.89 -9.33
C VAL A 141 20.90 -1.68 -9.58
N ARG A 142 21.73 -1.24 -10.54
CA ARG A 142 22.97 -1.94 -10.92
C ARG A 142 24.19 -1.03 -10.71
N LYS A 143 25.32 -1.64 -10.30
CA LYS A 143 26.62 -0.95 -10.17
C LYS A 143 27.09 -0.28 -11.47
N SER A 144 26.80 -0.87 -12.63
CA SER A 144 27.36 -0.47 -13.92
C SER A 144 26.60 0.64 -14.65
N ILE A 145 25.43 1.03 -14.16
CA ILE A 145 24.66 2.13 -14.75
C ILE A 145 25.12 3.40 -14.03
N GLU A 146 25.72 4.34 -14.77
CA GLU A 146 26.01 5.67 -14.24
C GLU A 146 24.75 6.19 -13.56
N GLN A 147 24.84 6.40 -12.25
CA GLN A 147 23.71 6.74 -11.40
C GLN A 147 23.34 8.21 -11.60
N GLY A 148 22.85 8.53 -12.79
CA GLY A 148 22.14 9.77 -13.05
C GLY A 148 20.77 9.79 -12.38
N LEU A 149 19.96 10.78 -12.73
CA LEU A 149 18.61 11.02 -12.18
C LEU A 149 17.65 9.81 -12.29
N ASN A 150 17.95 8.84 -13.14
CA ASN A 150 17.02 7.79 -13.57
C ASN A 150 17.12 6.43 -12.83
N GLY A 151 18.10 6.22 -11.95
CA GLY A 151 18.30 4.95 -11.21
C GLY A 151 17.83 5.01 -9.75
N PHE A 152 17.68 3.87 -9.07
CA PHE A 152 17.40 3.84 -7.62
C PHE A 152 18.71 3.75 -6.84
N ASN A 153 19.14 4.88 -6.27
CA ASN A 153 20.45 5.05 -5.63
C ASN A 153 20.38 5.41 -4.14
N THR A 154 19.18 5.49 -3.57
CA THR A 154 18.96 5.78 -2.16
C THR A 154 17.56 5.34 -1.75
N TRP A 155 17.41 4.83 -0.53
CA TRP A 155 16.11 4.52 0.05
C TRP A 155 15.20 5.73 0.20
N THR A 156 15.73 6.96 0.23
CA THR A 156 14.90 8.18 0.28
C THR A 156 13.99 8.31 -0.93
N LYS A 157 14.29 7.68 -2.07
CA LYS A 157 13.40 7.64 -3.25
C LYS A 157 12.08 6.91 -3.00
N LEU A 158 11.97 6.13 -1.92
CA LEU A 158 10.69 5.55 -1.51
C LEU A 158 9.64 6.63 -1.24
N SER A 159 10.03 7.80 -0.72
CA SER A 159 9.09 8.87 -0.36
C SER A 159 8.24 9.35 -1.54
N ASP A 160 8.72 9.19 -2.76
CA ASP A 160 8.02 9.61 -3.97
C ASP A 160 6.78 8.75 -4.27
N TYR A 161 6.75 7.51 -3.75
CA TYR A 161 5.70 6.51 -4.00
C TYR A 161 4.82 6.26 -2.77
N LEU A 162 5.35 6.54 -1.58
CA LEU A 162 4.68 6.20 -0.34
C LEU A 162 3.39 7.03 -0.16
N THR A 163 2.37 6.34 0.30
CA THR A 163 1.07 6.89 0.67
C THR A 163 0.81 6.56 2.14
N PRO A 164 -0.13 7.24 2.83
CA PRO A 164 -0.49 6.87 4.19
C PRO A 164 -0.91 5.40 4.28
N PHE A 165 -0.52 4.72 5.35
CA PHE A 165 -0.87 3.31 5.58
C PHE A 165 -1.04 3.02 7.08
N THR A 166 -1.64 1.86 7.36
CA THR A 166 -1.82 1.29 8.70
C THR A 166 -1.04 -0.01 8.89
N ASP A 167 -0.70 -0.68 7.79
CA ASP A 167 -0.07 -2.00 7.81
C ASP A 167 1.01 -2.06 6.73
N VAL A 168 2.13 -2.69 7.09
CA VAL A 168 3.26 -2.97 6.19
C VAL A 168 3.67 -4.42 6.36
N VAL A 169 3.88 -5.11 5.25
CA VAL A 169 4.46 -6.46 5.21
C VAL A 169 5.73 -6.40 4.38
N LEU A 170 6.87 -6.76 4.98
CA LEU A 170 8.14 -6.91 4.29
C LEU A 170 8.47 -8.40 4.21
N ILE A 171 8.65 -8.89 2.98
CA ILE A 171 9.02 -10.26 2.67
C ILE A 171 10.40 -10.22 2.04
N ASP A 172 11.41 -10.73 2.74
CA ASP A 172 12.76 -10.88 2.22
C ASP A 172 13.56 -11.86 3.09
N ASN A 173 14.07 -12.91 2.46
CA ASN A 173 14.85 -13.97 3.13
C ASN A 173 16.24 -13.53 3.64
N TYR A 174 16.73 -12.36 3.24
CA TYR A 174 18.12 -11.96 3.49
C TYR A 174 18.26 -10.62 4.22
N ILE A 175 17.15 -9.90 4.45
CA ILE A 175 17.16 -8.54 5.00
C ILE A 175 17.80 -8.44 6.41
N LEU A 176 17.83 -9.54 7.16
CA LEU A 176 18.41 -9.65 8.49
C LEU A 176 19.67 -10.54 8.56
N ASN A 177 20.13 -11.09 7.44
CA ASN A 177 21.22 -12.08 7.46
C ASN A 177 22.61 -11.47 7.64
N ASP A 178 22.77 -10.19 7.30
CA ASP A 178 24.03 -9.45 7.49
C ASP A 178 23.77 -8.19 8.32
N VAL A 179 24.19 -8.23 9.58
CA VAL A 179 24.03 -7.14 10.55
C VAL A 179 24.69 -5.85 10.06
N SER A 180 25.77 -5.94 9.27
CA SER A 180 26.48 -4.76 8.75
C SER A 180 25.69 -3.99 7.69
N LEU A 181 24.69 -4.62 7.06
CA LEU A 181 23.85 -4.03 6.02
C LEU A 181 22.53 -3.45 6.55
N ILE A 182 22.13 -3.81 7.78
CA ILE A 182 20.89 -3.33 8.40
C ILE A 182 20.81 -1.79 8.45
N PRO A 183 21.86 -1.04 8.87
CA PRO A 183 21.77 0.42 8.98
C PRO A 183 21.64 1.14 7.63
N SER A 184 22.24 0.59 6.56
CA SER A 184 22.19 1.18 5.21
C SER A 184 20.93 0.78 4.44
N ASN A 185 20.22 -0.27 4.87
CA ASN A 185 19.03 -0.77 4.19
C ASN A 185 17.78 -0.77 5.08
N LEU A 186 17.56 -1.82 5.86
CA LEU A 186 16.33 -2.02 6.62
C LEU A 186 15.98 -0.80 7.49
N GLU A 187 16.97 -0.23 8.17
CA GLU A 187 16.77 0.98 8.97
C GLU A 187 16.29 2.18 8.14
N LYS A 188 16.86 2.38 6.95
CA LYS A 188 16.45 3.45 6.03
C LYS A 188 15.05 3.20 5.47
N ILE A 189 14.73 1.96 5.12
CA ILE A 189 13.38 1.57 4.69
C ILE A 189 12.36 1.87 5.78
N MET A 190 12.63 1.43 7.02
CA MET A 190 11.76 1.68 8.18
C MET A 190 11.58 3.17 8.44
N LEU A 191 12.65 3.98 8.30
CA LEU A 191 12.59 5.42 8.47
C LEU A 191 11.71 6.12 7.42
N GLU A 192 11.84 5.74 6.13
CA GLU A 192 11.01 6.33 5.08
C GLU A 192 9.54 5.90 5.20
N LEU A 193 9.28 4.65 5.58
CA LEU A 193 7.94 4.17 5.92
C LEU A 193 7.34 5.00 7.06
N ASP A 194 8.07 5.18 8.16
CA ASP A 194 7.56 5.91 9.33
C ASP A 194 7.21 7.37 9.03
N LYS A 195 7.98 8.05 8.15
CA LYS A 195 7.68 9.41 7.70
C LYS A 195 6.38 9.51 6.91
N ALA A 196 6.02 8.47 6.17
CA ALA A 196 4.87 8.48 5.26
C ALA A 196 3.50 8.38 5.96
N THR A 197 3.47 7.96 7.22
CA THR A 197 2.22 7.82 7.99
C THR A 197 2.28 8.57 9.32
N GLN A 198 1.19 9.22 9.72
CA GLN A 198 1.12 9.96 11.00
C GLN A 198 0.62 9.10 12.16
N VAL A 199 0.13 7.89 11.86
CA VAL A 199 -0.44 6.98 12.85
C VAL A 199 0.50 5.86 13.20
N LYS A 200 0.22 5.21 14.33
CA LYS A 200 0.79 3.90 14.66
C LYS A 200 0.42 2.91 13.56
N TYR A 201 1.38 2.12 13.10
CA TYR A 201 1.18 1.11 12.06
C TYR A 201 1.78 -0.23 12.47
N ARG A 202 1.34 -1.31 11.84
CA ARG A 202 1.92 -2.65 12.05
C ARG A 202 2.97 -2.93 11.00
N PHE A 203 4.14 -3.41 11.42
CA PHE A 203 5.23 -3.75 10.54
C PHE A 203 5.61 -5.21 10.74
N THR A 204 5.21 -6.04 9.78
CA THR A 204 5.46 -7.48 9.79
C THR A 204 6.63 -7.80 8.88
N VAL A 205 7.68 -8.39 9.43
CA VAL A 205 8.84 -8.89 8.68
C VAL A 205 8.72 -10.40 8.58
N PHE A 206 8.62 -10.91 7.35
CA PHE A 206 8.68 -12.33 7.05
C PHE A 206 10.02 -12.63 6.36
N THR A 207 10.89 -13.36 7.05
CA THR A 207 12.23 -13.70 6.57
C THR A 207 12.51 -15.20 6.74
N PHE A 208 13.63 -15.66 6.19
CA PHE A 208 14.10 -17.03 6.33
C PHE A 208 15.07 -17.13 7.52
N GLU A 209 14.97 -18.20 8.32
CA GLU A 209 15.86 -18.47 9.46
C GLU A 209 17.32 -18.73 9.04
N GLY A 210 17.63 -18.83 7.75
CA GLY A 210 18.97 -19.10 7.26
C GLY A 210 19.28 -20.59 7.07
N GLY A 211 20.46 -20.85 6.51
CA GLY A 211 20.93 -22.18 6.15
C GLY A 211 21.82 -22.80 7.24
N ARG A 212 23.14 -22.77 7.01
CA ARG A 212 24.13 -23.29 7.98
C ARG A 212 24.23 -22.39 9.22
N ASP A 213 24.24 -21.08 9.00
CA ASP A 213 24.24 -20.08 10.07
C ASP A 213 22.81 -19.62 10.29
N LYS A 214 22.11 -20.32 11.18
CA LYS A 214 20.73 -19.98 11.53
C LYS A 214 20.68 -18.64 12.25
N LEU A 215 19.82 -17.76 11.77
CA LEU A 215 19.46 -16.52 12.42
C LEU A 215 18.81 -16.84 13.77
N ASN A 216 19.35 -16.26 14.84
CA ASN A 216 18.69 -16.32 16.14
C ASN A 216 17.50 -15.35 16.14
N GLY A 217 16.28 -15.89 16.17
CA GLY A 217 15.05 -15.10 16.07
C GLY A 217 14.89 -14.06 17.16
N GLN A 218 15.26 -14.38 18.41
CA GLN A 218 15.18 -13.42 19.49
C GLN A 218 16.17 -12.27 19.28
N VAL A 219 17.43 -12.57 18.92
CA VAL A 219 18.43 -11.53 18.63
C VAL A 219 18.01 -10.65 17.45
N ALA A 220 17.44 -11.25 16.40
CA ALA A 220 16.93 -10.52 15.26
C ALA A 220 15.74 -9.62 15.63
N PHE A 221 14.81 -10.12 16.44
CA PHE A 221 13.68 -9.34 16.96
C PHE A 221 14.14 -8.20 17.86
N ASP A 222 15.07 -8.46 18.78
CA ASP A 222 15.66 -7.45 19.66
C ASP A 222 16.34 -6.35 18.85
N SER A 223 17.04 -6.71 17.76
CA SER A 223 17.65 -5.74 16.83
C SER A 223 16.60 -4.83 16.17
N LEU A 224 15.45 -5.39 15.76
CA LEU A 224 14.34 -4.60 15.21
C LEU A 224 13.74 -3.65 16.26
N VAL A 225 13.58 -4.13 17.50
CA VAL A 225 13.10 -3.32 18.63
C VAL A 225 14.08 -2.21 18.97
N GLU A 226 15.39 -2.48 18.94
CA GLU A 226 16.43 -1.47 19.14
C GLU A 226 16.37 -0.38 18.06
N ILE A 227 16.23 -0.74 16.78
CA ILE A 227 16.05 0.22 15.68
C ILE A 227 14.83 1.10 15.95
N LYS A 228 13.69 0.49 16.30
CA LYS A 228 12.45 1.22 16.64
C LYS A 228 12.68 2.21 17.78
N GLN A 229 13.34 1.80 18.86
CA GLN A 229 13.57 2.66 20.02
C GLN A 229 14.54 3.80 19.67
N ARG A 230 15.66 3.48 19.03
CA ARG A 230 16.70 4.44 18.64
C ARG A 230 16.18 5.49 17.66
N LEU A 231 15.33 5.11 16.72
CA LEU A 231 14.72 6.01 15.74
C LEU A 231 13.34 6.55 16.15
N GLN A 232 12.82 6.16 17.32
CA GLN A 232 11.51 6.56 17.82
C GLN A 232 10.35 6.27 16.85
N LEU A 233 10.39 5.10 16.19
CA LEU A 233 9.41 4.73 15.17
C LEU A 233 8.04 4.42 15.79
N LYS A 234 6.97 4.75 15.06
CA LYS A 234 5.57 4.55 15.42
C LYS A 234 5.08 3.11 15.16
N CYS A 235 5.93 2.20 14.70
CA CYS A 235 5.50 0.85 14.32
C CYS A 235 5.30 -0.10 15.51
N ASP A 236 4.36 -1.02 15.41
CA ASP A 236 4.37 -2.28 16.15
C ASP A 236 5.03 -3.35 15.28
N ILE A 237 6.11 -3.93 15.80
CA ILE A 237 6.97 -4.84 15.03
C ILE A 237 6.53 -6.28 15.28
N GLU A 238 6.47 -7.03 14.19
CA GLU A 238 6.26 -8.48 14.17
C GLU A 238 7.37 -9.10 13.32
N LEU A 239 7.97 -10.20 13.78
CA LEU A 239 8.98 -10.95 13.05
C LEU A 239 8.54 -12.41 12.94
N ILE A 240 8.60 -12.96 11.73
CA ILE A 240 8.34 -14.36 11.45
C ILE A 240 9.57 -14.94 10.76
N LEU A 241 10.13 -15.99 11.36
CA LEU A 241 11.19 -16.78 10.78
C LEU A 241 10.63 -18.03 10.11
N ALA A 242 10.66 -18.04 8.78
CA ALA A 242 10.36 -19.21 7.99
C ALA A 242 11.55 -20.18 8.00
N ASN A 243 11.27 -21.48 8.08
CA ASN A 243 12.27 -22.51 7.78
C ASN A 243 12.32 -22.81 6.28
N ARG A 244 13.16 -23.77 5.86
CA ARG A 244 13.35 -24.08 4.44
C ARG A 244 12.07 -24.57 3.74
N ALA A 245 11.17 -25.24 4.47
CA ALA A 245 9.95 -25.82 3.89
C ALA A 245 8.90 -24.76 3.56
N VAL A 246 8.86 -23.66 4.32
CA VAL A 246 7.81 -22.64 4.23
C VAL A 246 8.34 -21.24 3.88
N LYS A 247 9.60 -21.11 3.44
CA LYS A 247 10.14 -19.81 3.02
C LYS A 247 9.40 -19.25 1.79
N GLU A 248 9.47 -17.93 1.63
CA GLU A 248 8.94 -17.24 0.46
C GLU A 248 10.10 -16.80 -0.44
N HIS A 249 10.04 -17.12 -1.73
CA HIS A 249 11.06 -16.75 -2.69
C HIS A 249 10.86 -15.36 -3.25
N ASP A 250 9.60 -14.94 -3.40
CA ASP A 250 9.26 -13.62 -3.87
C ASP A 250 9.57 -12.58 -2.79
N ARG A 251 10.19 -11.47 -3.18
CA ARG A 251 10.48 -10.37 -2.27
C ARG A 251 9.57 -9.19 -2.54
N GLY A 252 9.03 -8.63 -1.48
CA GLY A 252 8.25 -7.41 -1.61
C GLY A 252 7.99 -6.67 -0.31
N ILE A 253 7.69 -5.38 -0.47
CA ILE A 253 7.15 -4.54 0.60
C ILE A 253 5.73 -4.16 0.18
N PHE A 254 4.77 -4.48 1.03
CA PHE A 254 3.35 -4.26 0.77
C PHE A 254 2.78 -3.33 1.82
N THR A 255 2.05 -2.30 1.37
CA THR A 255 1.29 -1.38 2.21
C THR A 255 -0.18 -1.38 1.78
N ASN A 256 -1.00 -0.55 2.41
CA ASN A 256 -2.40 -0.35 2.04
C ASN A 256 -2.60 0.01 0.55
N TYR A 257 -1.67 0.71 -0.11
CA TYR A 257 -1.86 1.21 -1.48
C TYR A 257 -0.69 0.95 -2.43
N LEU A 258 0.44 0.47 -1.93
CA LEU A 258 1.68 0.29 -2.70
C LEU A 258 2.22 -1.13 -2.52
N CYS A 259 2.64 -1.74 -3.62
CA CYS A 259 3.50 -2.91 -3.63
C CYS A 259 4.87 -2.54 -4.23
N ILE A 260 5.94 -2.97 -3.57
CA ILE A 260 7.32 -2.75 -4.04
C ILE A 260 7.92 -4.14 -4.23
N ARG A 261 8.52 -4.41 -5.38
CA ARG A 261 9.18 -5.70 -5.66
C ARG A 261 10.65 -5.50 -5.98
N SER A 262 11.43 -6.50 -5.59
CA SER A 262 12.85 -6.58 -5.85
C SER A 262 13.19 -7.91 -6.52
N GLY A 263 14.00 -7.88 -7.56
CA GLY A 263 14.56 -9.09 -8.18
C GLY A 263 15.60 -9.82 -7.30
N ASP A 264 16.06 -9.17 -6.24
CA ASP A 264 17.03 -9.69 -5.26
C ASP A 264 16.55 -9.36 -3.82
N SER A 265 17.41 -9.43 -2.81
CA SER A 265 17.13 -8.85 -1.49
C SER A 265 17.07 -7.32 -1.52
N PHE A 266 16.35 -6.69 -0.61
CA PHE A 266 16.40 -5.26 -0.33
C PHE A 266 17.69 -4.79 0.36
N ASN A 267 18.70 -5.65 0.52
CA ASN A 267 20.07 -5.27 0.91
C ASN A 267 20.84 -4.65 -0.28
N TYR A 268 20.41 -3.48 -0.73
CA TYR A 268 20.94 -2.82 -1.92
C TYR A 268 22.24 -2.06 -1.69
N PHE A 269 22.44 -1.45 -0.53
CA PHE A 269 23.54 -0.53 -0.28
C PHE A 269 24.46 -1.00 0.84
N ASN A 270 25.77 -0.81 0.68
CA ASN A 270 26.72 -0.97 1.79
C ASN A 270 26.72 0.27 2.71
N SER A 271 27.57 0.26 3.74
CA SER A 271 27.70 1.37 4.70
C SER A 271 28.19 2.69 4.09
N ARG A 272 28.76 2.67 2.88
CA ARG A 272 29.16 3.87 2.12
C ARG A 272 28.07 4.39 1.18
N GLY A 273 26.92 3.70 1.12
CA GLY A 273 25.84 4.00 0.17
C GLY A 273 26.09 3.46 -1.24
N GLU A 274 27.12 2.63 -1.45
CA GLU A 274 27.40 2.03 -2.76
C GLU A 274 26.45 0.85 -3.00
N ILE A 275 25.92 0.73 -4.22
CA ILE A 275 25.08 -0.40 -4.61
C ILE A 275 25.91 -1.69 -4.56
N ILE A 276 25.42 -2.72 -3.87
CA ILE A 276 26.05 -4.05 -3.76
C ILE A 276 25.17 -5.19 -4.26
N THR A 277 23.87 -4.97 -4.47
CA THR A 277 22.94 -6.00 -4.94
C THR A 277 23.29 -6.53 -6.33
N HIS A 278 22.90 -7.78 -6.58
CA HIS A 278 22.92 -8.40 -7.91
C HIS A 278 21.58 -8.23 -8.65
N GLY A 279 20.60 -7.64 -8.00
CA GLY A 279 19.31 -7.29 -8.56
C GLY A 279 19.44 -6.35 -9.75
N THR A 280 18.47 -6.45 -10.66
CA THR A 280 18.47 -5.65 -11.89
C THR A 280 17.70 -4.35 -11.73
N ASP A 281 16.60 -4.41 -11.00
CA ASP A 281 15.64 -3.34 -10.84
C ASP A 281 14.80 -3.52 -9.58
N ILE A 282 14.22 -2.39 -9.15
CA ILE A 282 13.15 -2.29 -8.17
C ILE A 282 11.91 -1.77 -8.89
N SER A 283 10.75 -2.35 -8.61
CA SER A 283 9.48 -1.92 -9.19
C SER A 283 8.46 -1.53 -8.14
N PHE A 284 7.59 -0.60 -8.52
CA PHE A 284 6.54 0.01 -7.70
C PHE A 284 5.21 -0.20 -8.41
N GLY A 285 4.24 -0.79 -7.72
CA GLY A 285 2.90 -1.02 -8.23
C GLY A 285 1.85 -0.43 -7.31
N SER A 286 0.78 0.10 -7.90
CA SER A 286 -0.37 0.59 -7.15
C SER A 286 -1.35 -0.55 -6.86
N MET A 287 -1.84 -0.63 -5.61
CA MET A 287 -2.94 -1.53 -5.25
C MET A 287 -4.30 -1.06 -5.81
N ALA A 288 -4.37 0.11 -6.44
CA ALA A 288 -5.54 0.53 -7.21
C ALA A 288 -5.61 -0.18 -8.57
N ASP A 289 -4.47 -0.60 -9.12
CA ASP A 289 -4.46 -1.46 -10.29
C ASP A 289 -4.89 -2.89 -9.92
N THR A 290 -5.76 -3.48 -10.75
CA THR A 290 -6.40 -4.75 -10.43
C THR A 290 -5.45 -5.92 -10.54
N ASP A 291 -4.55 -5.92 -11.52
CA ASP A 291 -3.62 -7.03 -11.76
C ASP A 291 -2.53 -7.02 -10.69
N GLU A 292 -1.98 -5.83 -10.42
CA GLU A 292 -1.00 -5.62 -9.35
C GLU A 292 -1.55 -6.00 -7.98
N ARG A 293 -2.77 -5.55 -7.66
CA ARG A 293 -3.44 -5.91 -6.42
C ARG A 293 -3.70 -7.41 -6.34
N SER A 294 -4.17 -8.04 -7.41
CA SER A 294 -4.49 -9.47 -7.40
C SER A 294 -3.25 -10.31 -7.14
N ALA A 295 -2.15 -10.01 -7.83
CA ALA A 295 -0.86 -10.68 -7.61
C ALA A 295 -0.36 -10.48 -6.17
N ALA A 296 -0.43 -9.24 -5.65
CA ALA A 296 -0.03 -8.95 -4.27
C ALA A 296 -0.88 -9.70 -3.24
N MET A 297 -2.20 -9.75 -3.42
CA MET A 297 -3.11 -10.40 -2.47
C MET A 297 -2.98 -11.93 -2.49
N ILE A 298 -2.63 -12.54 -3.62
CA ILE A 298 -2.30 -13.98 -3.68
C ILE A 298 -1.07 -14.27 -2.84
N LEU A 299 0.04 -13.54 -3.08
CA LEU A 299 1.27 -13.71 -2.31
C LEU A 299 1.07 -13.46 -0.81
N LEU A 300 0.35 -12.40 -0.45
CA LEU A 300 0.06 -12.09 0.96
C LEU A 300 -0.80 -13.17 1.64
N ALA A 301 -1.72 -13.81 0.90
CA ALA A 301 -2.52 -14.90 1.42
C ALA A 301 -1.71 -16.20 1.59
N GLU A 302 -0.78 -16.48 0.68
CA GLU A 302 0.17 -17.58 0.82
C GLU A 302 1.08 -17.36 2.04
N VAL A 303 1.61 -16.15 2.21
CA VAL A 303 2.42 -15.78 3.38
C VAL A 303 1.60 -15.87 4.67
N ALA A 304 0.34 -15.40 4.67
CA ALA A 304 -0.53 -15.57 5.84
C ALA A 304 -0.72 -17.05 6.20
N SER A 305 -0.95 -17.92 5.21
CA SER A 305 -1.07 -19.37 5.42
C SER A 305 0.22 -19.98 5.97
N LYS A 306 1.39 -19.57 5.46
CA LYS A 306 2.70 -20.00 5.97
C LYS A 306 2.91 -19.55 7.41
N ILE A 307 2.50 -18.32 7.76
CA ILE A 307 2.57 -17.82 9.13
C ILE A 307 1.71 -18.67 10.08
N ASP A 308 0.51 -19.06 9.66
CA ASP A 308 -0.33 -19.93 10.48
C ASP A 308 0.29 -21.31 10.69
N GLU A 309 0.86 -21.91 9.63
CA GLU A 309 1.61 -23.17 9.77
C GLU A 309 2.80 -23.04 10.74
N ILE A 310 3.53 -21.93 10.69
CA ILE A 310 4.64 -21.66 11.61
C ILE A 310 4.11 -21.50 13.04
N LYS A 311 3.03 -20.75 13.26
CA LYS A 311 2.42 -20.57 14.59
C LYS A 311 1.99 -21.91 15.20
N GLU A 312 1.47 -22.83 14.38
CA GLU A 312 1.02 -24.14 14.84
C GLU A 312 2.19 -25.08 15.16
N LYS A 313 3.25 -25.07 14.35
CA LYS A 313 4.33 -26.07 14.42
C LYS A 313 5.60 -25.58 15.12
N ASN A 314 5.91 -24.29 15.06
CA ASN A 314 7.15 -23.67 15.52
C ASN A 314 6.85 -22.26 16.08
N SER A 315 6.06 -22.19 17.15
CA SER A 315 5.62 -20.90 17.71
C SER A 315 6.77 -20.04 18.25
N ASP A 316 7.92 -20.64 18.53
CA ASP A 316 9.19 -19.97 18.89
C ASP A 316 9.83 -19.19 17.73
N MET A 317 9.32 -19.34 16.51
CA MET A 317 9.73 -18.59 15.32
C MET A 317 8.86 -17.36 15.03
N VAL A 318 7.92 -17.04 15.93
CA VAL A 318 6.96 -15.95 15.77
C VAL A 318 7.11 -14.97 16.93
N PHE A 319 7.47 -13.73 16.60
CA PHE A 319 7.70 -12.67 17.56
C PHE A 319 6.74 -11.50 17.30
N GLY A 320 6.16 -10.94 18.36
CA GLY A 320 5.11 -9.91 18.26
C GLY A 320 3.69 -10.48 18.23
N GLU A 321 2.69 -9.63 17.95
CA GLU A 321 1.27 -10.01 18.09
C GLU A 321 0.63 -10.61 16.83
N CYS A 322 1.26 -10.48 15.66
CA CYS A 322 0.75 -10.93 14.35
C CYS A 322 -0.69 -10.48 14.04
N LYS A 323 -0.98 -9.18 14.19
CA LYS A 323 -2.31 -8.55 13.98
C LYS A 323 -2.39 -7.74 12.68
N ASN A 324 -1.48 -7.96 11.74
CA ASN A 324 -1.45 -7.25 10.46
C ASN A 324 -2.76 -7.44 9.67
N LEU A 325 -3.50 -6.34 9.45
CA LEU A 325 -4.81 -6.38 8.81
C LEU A 325 -4.72 -6.70 7.32
N LEU A 326 -3.59 -6.37 6.68
CA LEU A 326 -3.38 -6.63 5.26
C LEU A 326 -3.25 -8.14 4.99
N LEU A 327 -2.48 -8.86 5.82
CA LEU A 327 -2.41 -10.33 5.78
C LEU A 327 -3.77 -10.97 6.05
N ASN A 328 -4.48 -10.51 7.08
CA ASN A 328 -5.81 -11.02 7.43
C ASN A 328 -6.82 -10.82 6.29
N LYS A 329 -6.80 -9.65 5.64
CA LYS A 329 -7.67 -9.37 4.49
C LYS A 329 -7.35 -10.29 3.31
N ALA A 330 -6.07 -10.51 3.02
CA ALA A 330 -5.64 -11.38 1.92
C ALA A 330 -6.10 -12.82 2.12
N LYS A 331 -5.88 -13.37 3.31
CA LYS A 331 -6.33 -14.71 3.69
C LYS A 331 -7.85 -14.89 3.50
N ASN A 332 -8.64 -13.92 3.96
CA ASN A 332 -10.11 -14.00 3.87
C ASN A 332 -10.64 -13.92 2.43
N GLN A 333 -9.90 -13.30 1.51
CA GLN A 333 -10.30 -13.23 0.10
C GLN A 333 -10.11 -14.56 -0.64
N GLN A 334 -9.07 -15.35 -0.31
CA GLN A 334 -8.88 -16.69 -0.91
C GLN A 334 -9.94 -17.70 -0.47
N LEU A 335 -10.48 -17.57 0.75
CA LEU A 335 -11.47 -18.50 1.30
C LEU A 335 -12.88 -18.32 0.74
N THR A 336 -13.12 -17.31 -0.10
CA THR A 336 -14.43 -17.10 -0.73
C THR A 336 -14.41 -17.75 -2.12
N PRO A 337 -15.10 -18.89 -2.33
CA PRO A 337 -15.09 -19.55 -3.64
C PRO A 337 -15.71 -18.61 -4.68
N LYS A 338 -15.04 -18.46 -5.83
CA LYS A 338 -15.63 -17.83 -7.01
C LYS A 338 -16.60 -18.82 -7.62
N TYR A 339 -17.89 -18.70 -7.28
CA TYR A 339 -18.98 -19.49 -7.85
C TYR A 339 -19.48 -18.90 -9.17
#